data_AF-A0A381XYT7-F1
#
_entry.id   AF-A0A381XYT7-F1
#
_cell.length_a   1.000
_cell.length_b   1.000
_cell.length_c   1.000
_cell.angle_alpha   90.00
_cell.angle_beta   90.00
_cell.angle_gamma   90.00
#
_symmetry.space_group_name_H-M   'P 1'
#
loop_
_entity.id
_entity.type
_entity.pdbx_description
1 polymer ?
#
loop_
_entity_poly.entity_id
_entity_poly.type
_entity_poly.pdbx_seq_one_letter_code
_entity_poly.pdbx_strand_id
1 'polypeptide(L)'
;MISGNGTNLQAIIDACATQEMPAKVAAVISNEPAAYGLQRARDAGISTHVINHRDFDRRTDFDERLKGLIDALEPGLVVLAGFMRILGFDLTEHFLGRMMNIHPSLLPDYPGLNTHARVLADG
;
A
#
# COMPACT_ATOMS: atom_id res chain seq x y z
N MET A 1 -1.14 2.03 1.61
CA MET A 1 -2.01 1.28 0.67
C MET A 1 -1.84 -0.22 0.90
N ILE A 2 -2.92 -1.00 0.82
CA ILE A 2 -2.95 -2.43 1.18
C ILE A 2 -3.86 -3.25 0.24
N SER A 3 -3.66 -4.58 0.18
CA SER A 3 -4.58 -5.50 -0.53
C SER A 3 -5.04 -6.71 0.30
N GLY A 4 -4.61 -6.85 1.56
CA GLY A 4 -4.83 -8.08 2.32
C GLY A 4 -4.79 -7.89 3.83
N ASN A 5 -4.12 -8.80 4.54
CA ASN A 5 -4.15 -8.88 6.02
C ASN A 5 -3.70 -7.59 6.73
N GLY A 6 -2.74 -6.87 6.14
CA GLY A 6 -2.27 -5.59 6.69
C GLY A 6 -1.36 -5.73 7.91
N THR A 7 -0.51 -6.75 7.99
CA THR A 7 0.47 -6.90 9.08
C THR A 7 1.50 -5.76 9.08
N ASN A 8 2.05 -5.39 7.91
CA ASN A 8 2.91 -4.21 7.79
C ASN A 8 2.18 -2.91 8.13
N LEU A 9 0.89 -2.81 7.79
CA LEU A 9 0.06 -1.66 8.20
C LEU A 9 -0.04 -1.60 9.73
N GLN A 10 -0.29 -2.72 10.41
CA GLN A 10 -0.34 -2.76 11.88
C GLN A 10 0.97 -2.26 12.50
N ALA A 11 2.11 -2.75 12.04
CA ALA A 11 3.41 -2.32 12.55
C ALA A 11 3.64 -0.81 12.37
N ILE A 12 3.21 -0.23 11.24
CA ILE A 12 3.27 1.21 10.99
C ILE A 12 2.35 1.99 11.94
N ILE A 13 1.13 1.49 12.19
CA ILE A 13 0.19 2.11 13.12
C ILE A 13 0.78 2.13 14.53
N ASP A 14 1.30 0.98 14.99
CA ASP A 14 1.86 0.82 16.33
C ASP A 14 3.06 1.74 16.52
N ALA A 15 3.97 1.84 15.53
CA ALA A 15 5.13 2.73 15.58
C ALA A 15 4.77 4.23 15.56
N CYS A 16 3.68 4.61 14.87
CA CYS A 16 3.16 5.99 14.95
C CYS A 16 2.59 6.28 16.34
N ALA A 17 1.97 5.29 16.99
CA ALA A 17 1.33 5.46 18.29
C ALA A 17 2.33 5.59 19.45
N THR A 18 3.48 4.93 19.36
CA THR A 18 4.55 4.98 20.40
C THR A 18 5.42 6.24 20.32
N GLN A 19 5.16 7.15 19.36
CA GLN A 19 5.99 8.34 19.05
C GLN A 19 7.44 8.02 18.65
N GLU A 20 7.81 6.74 18.48
CA GLU A 20 9.11 6.34 17.93
C GLU A 20 9.27 6.80 16.48
N MET A 21 8.15 6.87 15.76
CA MET A 21 8.09 7.45 14.43
C MET A 21 7.31 8.76 14.48
N PRO A 22 7.93 9.92 14.18
CA PRO A 22 7.26 11.22 14.17
C PRO A 22 6.39 11.38 12.90
N ALA A 23 5.43 10.48 12.74
CA ALA A 23 4.50 10.44 11.62
C ALA A 23 3.10 10.06 12.11
N LYS A 24 2.10 10.30 11.26
CA LYS A 24 0.72 9.87 11.47
C LYS A 24 0.23 9.14 10.23
N VAL A 25 -0.46 8.03 10.42
CA VAL A 25 -1.19 7.39 9.33
C VAL A 25 -2.44 8.22 9.04
N ALA A 26 -2.39 9.02 7.97
CA ALA A 26 -3.49 9.91 7.59
C ALA A 26 -4.72 9.14 7.10
N ALA A 27 -4.50 8.11 6.26
CA ALA A 27 -5.54 7.28 5.69
C ALA A 27 -5.00 5.92 5.23
N VAL A 28 -5.89 4.94 5.11
CA VAL A 28 -5.61 3.62 4.53
C VAL A 28 -6.47 3.41 3.29
N ILE A 29 -5.82 3.24 2.14
CA ILE A 29 -6.46 2.92 0.87
C ILE A 29 -6.27 1.43 0.57
N SER A 30 -7.34 0.73 0.20
CA SER A 30 -7.27 -0.63 -0.33
C SER A 30 -7.89 -0.77 -1.72
N ASN A 31 -7.31 -1.65 -2.53
CA ASN A 31 -7.92 -2.09 -3.79
C ASN A 31 -8.80 -3.34 -3.64
N GLU A 32 -8.89 -3.91 -2.44
CA GLU A 32 -9.66 -5.12 -2.13
C GLU A 32 -10.66 -4.81 -1.00
N PRO A 33 -11.97 -4.76 -1.28
CA PRO A 33 -12.99 -4.45 -0.26
C PRO A 33 -12.94 -5.38 0.96
N ALA A 34 -12.55 -6.64 0.77
CA ALA A 34 -12.46 -7.64 1.83
C ALA A 34 -11.12 -7.63 2.61
N ALA A 35 -10.22 -6.69 2.34
CA ALA A 35 -8.91 -6.64 2.99
C ALA A 35 -9.06 -6.43 4.51
N TYR A 36 -8.57 -7.39 5.30
CA TYR A 36 -8.62 -7.30 6.77
C TYR A 36 -7.85 -6.09 7.33
N GLY A 37 -6.83 -5.58 6.62
CA GLY A 37 -6.15 -4.35 7.02
C GLY A 37 -7.05 -3.11 7.09
N LEU A 38 -8.21 -3.11 6.41
CA LEU A 38 -9.22 -2.06 6.57
C LEU A 38 -9.84 -2.10 7.98
N GLN A 39 -10.02 -3.29 8.55
CA GLN A 39 -10.51 -3.44 9.92
C GLN A 39 -9.49 -2.88 10.92
N ARG A 40 -8.21 -3.25 10.76
CA ARG A 40 -7.11 -2.70 11.59
C ARG A 40 -7.08 -1.17 11.60
N ALA A 41 -7.26 -0.57 10.42
CA ALA A 41 -7.29 0.89 10.29
C ALA A 41 -8.50 1.51 11.02
N ARG A 42 -9.69 0.91 10.90
CA ARG A 42 -10.90 1.35 11.61
C ARG A 42 -10.74 1.23 13.12
N ASP A 43 -10.18 0.12 13.60
CA ASP A 43 -9.94 -0.12 15.04
C ASP A 43 -8.98 0.93 15.63
N ALA A 44 -8.04 1.43 14.82
CA ALA A 44 -7.12 2.50 15.17
C ALA A 44 -7.67 3.93 14.92
N GLY A 45 -8.94 4.07 14.51
CA GLY A 45 -9.56 5.37 14.23
C GLY A 45 -9.02 6.09 13.00
N ILE A 46 -8.44 5.37 12.03
CA ILE A 46 -7.86 5.91 10.81
C ILE A 46 -8.89 5.87 9.67
N SER A 47 -8.95 6.95 8.88
CA SER A 47 -9.82 7.00 7.69
C SER A 47 -9.50 5.86 6.72
N THR A 48 -10.53 5.19 6.21
CA THR A 48 -10.37 4.10 5.24
C THR A 48 -11.07 4.42 3.94
N HIS A 49 -10.42 4.07 2.82
CA HIS A 49 -10.97 4.23 1.48
C HIS A 49 -10.76 2.95 0.69
N VAL A 50 -11.76 2.60 -0.11
CA VAL A 50 -11.72 1.42 -0.98
C VAL A 50 -11.93 1.87 -2.41
N ILE A 51 -11.02 1.49 -3.30
CA ILE A 51 -11.19 1.60 -4.74
C ILE A 51 -11.09 0.19 -5.28
N ASN A 52 -12.22 -0.50 -5.47
CA ASN A 52 -12.20 -1.86 -5.99
C ASN A 52 -11.68 -1.84 -7.43
N HIS A 53 -10.51 -2.41 -7.65
CA HIS A 53 -9.86 -2.41 -8.96
C HIS A 53 -10.63 -3.21 -10.03
N ARG A 54 -11.61 -4.03 -9.62
CA ARG A 54 -12.49 -4.78 -10.51
C ARG A 54 -13.65 -3.95 -11.06
N ASP A 55 -13.86 -2.75 -10.54
CA ASP A 55 -14.89 -1.82 -11.02
C ASP A 55 -14.41 -0.99 -12.23
N PHE A 56 -13.18 -1.24 -12.72
CA PHE A 56 -12.55 -0.48 -13.80
C PHE A 56 -12.14 -1.41 -14.94
N ASP A 57 -12.56 -1.09 -16.16
CA ASP A 57 -12.20 -1.84 -17.37
C ASP A 57 -10.71 -1.65 -17.72
N ARG A 58 -10.19 -0.46 -17.48
CA ARG A 58 -8.81 -0.09 -17.79
C ARG A 58 -8.02 0.19 -16.52
N ARG A 59 -6.75 -0.22 -16.55
CA ARG A 59 -5.80 0.06 -15.47
C ARG A 59 -5.56 1.56 -15.28
N THR A 60 -5.53 2.33 -16.37
CA THR A 60 -5.36 3.78 -16.34
C THR A 60 -6.46 4.47 -15.53
N ASP A 61 -7.71 4.04 -15.71
CA ASP A 61 -8.87 4.66 -15.05
C ASP A 61 -8.84 4.42 -13.53
N PHE A 62 -8.37 3.24 -13.13
CA PHE A 62 -8.08 2.94 -11.72
C PHE A 62 -6.95 3.82 -11.18
N ASP A 63 -5.83 3.94 -11.90
CA ASP A 63 -4.67 4.73 -11.46
C ASP A 63 -5.01 6.22 -11.37
N GLU A 64 -5.80 6.77 -12.29
CA GLU A 64 -6.32 8.14 -12.24
C GLU A 64 -7.22 8.38 -11.03
N ARG A 65 -8.15 7.46 -10.76
CA ARG A 65 -9.01 7.54 -9.58
C ARG A 65 -8.20 7.44 -8.28
N LEU A 66 -7.20 6.56 -8.25
CA LEU A 66 -6.31 6.40 -7.12
C LEU A 66 -5.47 7.66 -6.90
N LYS A 67 -4.92 8.24 -7.96
CA LYS A 67 -4.18 9.51 -7.93
C LYS A 67 -5.02 10.62 -7.31
N GLY A 68 -6.23 10.84 -7.82
CA GLY A 68 -7.12 11.90 -7.33
C GLY A 68 -7.50 11.72 -5.86
N LEU A 69 -7.71 10.47 -5.40
CA LEU A 69 -7.93 10.20 -3.99
C LEU A 69 -6.70 10.50 -3.13
N ILE A 70 -5.51 10.10 -3.57
CA ILE A 70 -4.27 10.35 -2.82
C ILE A 70 -4.02 11.87 -2.74
N ASP A 71 -4.18 12.60 -3.84
CA ASP A 71 -3.98 14.05 -3.86
C ASP A 71 -4.95 14.78 -2.90
N ALA A 72 -6.22 14.37 -2.86
CA ALA A 72 -7.21 14.96 -1.95
C ALA A 72 -6.93 14.70 -0.46
N LEU A 73 -6.10 13.70 -0.14
CA LEU A 73 -5.67 13.40 1.23
C LEU A 73 -4.38 14.15 1.63
N GLU A 74 -3.73 14.80 0.67
CA GLU A 74 -2.49 15.59 0.84
C GLU A 74 -1.39 14.89 1.68
N PRO A 75 -1.04 13.61 1.44
CA PRO A 75 -0.11 12.88 2.28
C PRO A 75 1.33 13.31 2.04
N GLY A 76 2.16 13.40 3.08
CA GLY A 76 3.61 13.60 2.90
C GLY A 76 4.29 12.43 2.18
N LEU A 77 3.84 11.20 2.43
CA LEU A 77 4.42 9.95 1.92
C LEU A 77 3.32 8.91 1.61
N VAL A 78 3.44 8.21 0.48
CA VAL A 78 2.63 7.04 0.13
C VAL A 78 3.41 5.76 0.44
N VAL A 79 2.85 4.90 1.29
CA VAL A 79 3.47 3.62 1.66
C VAL A 79 2.70 2.45 1.06
N LEU A 80 3.39 1.58 0.32
CA LEU A 80 2.88 0.31 -0.21
C LEU A 80 3.16 -0.81 0.80
N ALA A 81 2.15 -1.18 1.58
CA ALA A 81 2.24 -2.16 2.66
C ALA A 81 1.50 -3.44 2.26
N GLY A 82 2.06 -4.18 1.29
CA GLY A 82 1.40 -5.35 0.71
C GLY A 82 0.30 -4.98 -0.28
N PHE A 83 0.54 -3.96 -1.11
CA PHE A 83 -0.35 -3.58 -2.20
C PHE A 83 -0.05 -4.43 -3.44
N MET A 84 -0.98 -5.32 -3.81
CA MET A 84 -0.80 -6.38 -4.81
C MET A 84 -1.30 -5.97 -6.19
N ARG A 85 -0.97 -4.75 -6.63
CA ARG A 85 -1.26 -4.27 -7.98
C ARG A 85 -0.12 -3.37 -8.45
N ILE A 86 0.35 -3.60 -9.68
CA ILE A 86 1.37 -2.76 -10.29
C ILE A 86 0.76 -1.38 -10.54
N LEU A 87 1.48 -0.32 -10.15
CA LEU A 87 1.10 1.07 -10.39
C LEU A 87 1.64 1.55 -11.74
N GLY A 88 0.85 2.30 -12.49
CA GLY A 88 1.25 2.87 -13.78
C GLY A 88 2.31 3.96 -13.63
N PHE A 89 3.02 4.23 -14.73
CA PHE A 89 4.13 5.18 -14.78
C PHE A 89 3.71 6.58 -14.28
N ASP A 90 2.63 7.13 -14.84
CA ASP A 90 2.16 8.49 -14.50
C ASP A 90 1.87 8.66 -13.00
N LEU A 91 1.35 7.62 -12.35
CA LEU A 91 1.10 7.61 -10.92
C LEU A 91 2.40 7.56 -10.12
N THR A 92 3.33 6.68 -10.51
CA THR A 92 4.63 6.57 -9.82
C THR A 92 5.52 7.79 -10.02
N GLU A 93 5.45 8.43 -11.19
CA GLU A 93 6.17 9.66 -11.51
C GLU A 93 5.61 10.84 -10.71
N HIS A 94 4.29 10.97 -10.61
CA HIS A 94 3.64 12.02 -9.82
C HIS A 94 4.02 11.98 -8.33
N PHE A 95 4.25 10.79 -7.78
CA PHE A 95 4.69 10.58 -6.40
C PHE A 95 6.19 10.24 -6.27
N LEU A 96 7.01 10.59 -7.27
CA LEU A 96 8.45 10.33 -7.25
C LEU A 96 9.11 10.96 -6.00
N GLY A 97 9.92 10.16 -5.30
CA GLY A 97 10.54 10.56 -4.03
C GLY A 97 9.59 10.60 -2.83
N ARG A 98 8.29 10.35 -3.03
CA ARG A 98 7.24 10.35 -1.99
C ARG A 98 6.44 9.05 -1.99
N MET A 99 7.00 7.97 -2.55
CA MET A 99 6.41 6.64 -2.53
C MET A 99 7.44 5.61 -2.05
N MET A 100 7.04 4.76 -1.11
CA MET A 100 7.89 3.71 -0.53
C MET A 100 7.20 2.36 -0.59
N ASN A 101 7.96 1.30 -0.88
CA ASN A 101 7.47 -0.07 -0.88
C ASN A 101 8.37 -0.97 -0.03
N ILE A 102 7.77 -1.97 0.61
CA ILE A 102 8.50 -3.07 1.25
C ILE A 102 8.37 -4.29 0.33
N HIS A 103 9.50 -4.82 -0.12
CA HIS A 103 9.58 -6.03 -0.95
C HIS A 103 10.20 -7.18 -0.14
N PRO A 104 9.63 -8.41 -0.16
CA PRO A 104 10.05 -9.50 0.73
C PRO A 104 11.31 -10.25 0.23
N SER A 105 12.29 -9.56 -0.35
CA SER A 105 13.64 -10.08 -0.64
C SER A 105 14.71 -8.99 -0.56
N LEU A 106 15.96 -9.45 -0.55
CA LEU A 106 17.14 -8.62 -0.76
C LEU A 106 17.27 -8.31 -2.26
N LEU A 107 16.70 -7.20 -2.70
CA LEU A 107 16.90 -6.74 -4.08
C LEU A 107 18.40 -6.55 -4.40
N PRO A 108 18.86 -6.84 -5.63
CA PRO A 108 18.07 -7.17 -6.83
C PRO A 108 17.56 -8.61 -6.90
N ASP A 109 17.82 -9.47 -5.90
CA ASP A 109 17.42 -10.86 -5.94
C ASP A 109 15.90 -11.03 -5.73
N TYR A 110 15.32 -11.98 -6.45
CA TYR A 110 13.90 -12.35 -6.40
C TYR A 110 12.89 -11.18 -6.52
N PRO A 111 12.96 -10.37 -7.58
CA PRO A 111 11.93 -9.38 -7.87
C PRO A 111 10.63 -10.10 -8.27
N GLY A 112 9.49 -9.44 -8.08
CA GLY A 112 8.18 -9.97 -8.47
C GLY A 112 7.51 -10.82 -7.39
N LEU A 113 6.71 -11.82 -7.80
CA LEU A 113 5.82 -12.55 -6.89
C LEU A 113 6.46 -13.84 -6.34
N ASN A 114 5.80 -14.41 -5.32
CA ASN A 114 6.12 -15.72 -4.71
C ASN A 114 7.57 -15.83 -4.24
N THR A 115 8.12 -14.70 -3.77
CA THR A 115 9.52 -14.54 -3.37
C THR A 115 10.00 -15.62 -2.42
N HIS A 116 9.28 -15.86 -1.31
CA HIS A 116 9.69 -16.88 -0.33
C HIS A 116 9.73 -18.30 -0.91
N ALA A 117 8.76 -18.67 -1.75
CA ALA A 117 8.73 -19.98 -2.38
C ALA A 117 9.91 -20.17 -3.35
N ARG A 118 10.29 -19.10 -4.06
CA ARG A 118 11.46 -19.10 -4.95
C ARG A 118 12.78 -19.19 -4.18
N VAL A 119 12.92 -18.43 -3.09
CA VAL A 119 14.09 -18.52 -2.21
C VAL A 119 14.26 -19.93 -1.66
N LEU A 120 13.19 -20.54 -1.13
CA LEU A 120 13.25 -21.91 -0.60
C LEU A 120 13.55 -22.96 -1.67
N ALA A 121 13.18 -22.70 -2.93
CA ALA A 121 13.46 -23.60 -4.05
C ALA A 121 14.93 -23.55 -4.51
N ASP A 122 15.60 -22.41 -4.31
CA ASP A 122 16.98 -22.17 -4.76
C ASP A 122 18.04 -22.63 -3.74
N GLY A 123 17.63 -22.89 -2.48
CA GLY A 123 18.47 -23.48 -1.42
C GLY A 123 19.13 -22.46 -0.50
#